data_AF-A0A1M3QX63-F1
#
_entry.id   AF-A0A1M3QX63-F1
#
_cell.length_a   1.000
_cell.length_b   1.000
_cell.length_c   1.000
_cell.angle_alpha   90.00
_cell.angle_beta   90.00
_cell.angle_gamma   90.00
#
_symmetry.space_group_name_H-M   'P 1'
#
loop_
_entity.id
_entity.type
_entity.pdbx_description
1 polymer ?
#
loop_
_entity_poly.entity_id
_entity_poly.type
_entity_poly.pdbx_seq_one_letter_code
_entity_poly.pdbx_strand_id
1 'polypeptide(L)'
;MRNDLIEVAQIEKYLSHQMSGEKKAQFETRMLLDGSLSEKVEAQKHVHKLIRIFSRRQQRNKLELIYQQLLREPSFAQQLKNIFA
;
A
#
# COMPACT_ATOMS: atom_id res chain seq x y z
N MET A 1 9.74 -9.21 -22.68
CA MET A 1 9.27 -10.12 -21.61
C MET A 1 10.27 -10.26 -20.45
N ARG A 2 11.46 -10.87 -20.62
CA ARG A 2 12.40 -11.04 -19.49
C ARG A 2 12.92 -9.71 -18.92
N ASN A 3 13.24 -8.75 -19.80
CA ASN A 3 13.78 -7.46 -19.38
C ASN A 3 12.74 -6.60 -18.64
N ASP A 4 11.49 -6.63 -19.11
CA ASP A 4 10.39 -5.89 -18.48
C ASP A 4 10.10 -6.40 -17.06
N LEU A 5 10.14 -7.72 -16.85
CA LEU A 5 9.97 -8.31 -15.51
C LEU A 5 11.12 -7.96 -14.57
N ILE A 6 12.36 -7.89 -15.08
CA ILE A 6 13.51 -7.45 -14.29
C ILE A 6 13.36 -5.99 -13.91
N GLU A 7 12.88 -5.15 -14.82
CA GLU A 7 12.68 -3.72 -14.58
C GLU A 7 11.58 -3.49 -13.53
N VAL A 8 10.44 -4.16 -13.64
CA VAL A 8 9.37 -4.12 -12.63
C VAL A 8 9.90 -4.53 -11.24
N ALA A 9 10.72 -5.59 -11.17
CA ALA A 9 11.32 -6.03 -9.92
C ALA A 9 12.35 -5.04 -9.37
N GLN A 10 13.09 -4.33 -10.23
CA GLN A 10 13.99 -3.25 -9.81
C GLN A 10 13.21 -2.05 -9.29
N ILE A 11 12.15 -1.62 -9.99
CA ILE A 11 11.27 -0.55 -9.52
C ILE A 11 10.68 -0.92 -8.16
N GLU A 12 10.25 -2.17 -7.96
CA GLU A 12 9.70 -2.62 -6.68
C GLU A 12 10.72 -2.50 -5.54
N LYS A 13 11.96 -2.92 -5.77
CA LYS A 13 13.05 -2.76 -4.78
C LYS A 13 13.33 -1.30 -4.46
N TYR A 14 13.24 -0.41 -5.45
CA TYR A 14 13.40 1.03 -5.23
C TYR A 14 12.26 1.59 -4.36
N LEU A 15 11.00 1.29 -4.72
CA LEU A 15 9.81 1.79 -4.03
C LEU A 15 9.66 1.25 -2.61
N SER A 16 10.10 0.01 -2.36
CA SER A 16 10.11 -0.63 -1.04
C SER A 16 11.34 -0.28 -0.19
N HIS A 17 12.22 0.61 -0.66
CA HIS A 17 13.46 1.00 0.01
C HIS A 17 14.42 -0.17 0.31
N GLN A 18 14.42 -1.19 -0.54
CA GLN A 18 15.27 -2.39 -0.42
C GLN A 18 16.57 -2.30 -1.22
N MET A 19 16.84 -1.17 -1.86
CA MET A 19 18.12 -0.91 -2.55
C MET A 19 19.17 -0.39 -1.57
N SER A 20 20.42 -0.87 -1.71
CA SER A 20 21.57 -0.27 -1.04
C SER A 20 21.81 1.16 -1.55
N GLY A 21 22.46 2.01 -0.76
CA GLY A 21 22.67 3.42 -1.09
C GLY A 21 23.30 3.66 -2.46
N GLU A 22 24.35 2.91 -2.81
CA GLU A 22 25.01 3.00 -4.12
C GLU A 22 24.07 2.62 -5.27
N LYS A 23 23.35 1.49 -5.15
CA LYS A 23 22.41 1.02 -6.17
C LYS A 23 21.23 1.97 -6.33
N LYS A 24 20.77 2.55 -5.23
CA LYS A 24 19.73 3.56 -5.22
C LYS A 24 20.17 4.80 -5.99
N ALA A 25 21.36 5.33 -5.71
CA ALA A 25 21.90 6.50 -6.41
C ALA A 25 22.06 6.24 -7.92
N GLN A 26 22.58 5.07 -8.31
CA GLN A 26 22.67 4.67 -9.72
C GLN A 26 21.28 4.58 -10.39
N PHE A 27 20.29 4.03 -9.68
CA PHE A 27 18.92 3.94 -10.18
C PHE A 27 18.28 5.32 -10.34
N GLU A 28 18.51 6.24 -9.39
CA GLU A 28 18.04 7.63 -9.46
C GLU A 28 18.66 8.40 -10.63
N THR A 29 19.96 8.24 -10.87
CA THR A 29 20.61 8.77 -12.06
C THR A 29 19.99 8.22 -13.35
N ARG A 30 19.67 6.91 -13.40
CA ARG A 30 18.98 6.33 -14.56
C ARG A 30 17.60 6.93 -14.78
N MET A 31 16.81 7.16 -13.72
CA MET A 31 15.49 7.80 -13.85
C MET A 31 15.59 9.24 -14.38
N LEU A 32 16.67 9.97 -14.07
CA LEU A 32 16.89 11.32 -14.60
C LEU A 32 17.24 11.32 -16.10
N LEU A 33 17.90 10.26 -16.57
CA LEU A 33 18.38 10.14 -17.95
C LEU A 33 17.38 9.40 -18.87
N ASP A 34 16.53 8.54 -18.30
CA ASP A 34 15.55 7.72 -19.00
C ASP A 34 14.13 8.08 -18.53
N GLY A 35 13.45 8.91 -19.32
CA GLY A 35 12.07 9.34 -19.04
C GLY A 35 11.08 8.17 -19.01
N SER A 36 11.30 7.12 -19.82
CA SER A 36 10.42 5.94 -19.84
C SER A 36 10.53 5.16 -18.52
N LEU A 37 11.74 5.04 -17.96
CA LEU A 37 11.93 4.43 -16.64
C LEU A 37 11.22 5.27 -15.56
N SER A 38 11.34 6.59 -15.62
CA SER A 38 10.69 7.50 -14.68
C SER A 38 9.15 7.36 -14.71
N GLU A 39 8.55 7.34 -15.91
CA GLU A 39 7.12 7.13 -16.09
C GLU A 39 6.65 5.78 -15.52
N LYS A 40 7.42 4.70 -15.74
CA LYS A 40 7.11 3.37 -15.19
C LYS A 40 7.17 3.36 -13.66
N VAL A 41 8.13 4.06 -13.07
CA VAL A 41 8.24 4.21 -11.61
C VAL A 41 7.01 4.93 -11.06
N GLU A 42 6.60 6.04 -11.67
CA GLU A 42 5.39 6.77 -11.27
C GLU A 42 4.11 5.94 -11.46
N ALA A 43 3.99 5.18 -12.54
CA ALA A 43 2.88 4.27 -12.77
C ALA A 43 2.79 3.21 -11.65
N GLN A 44 3.92 2.57 -11.29
CA GLN A 44 3.94 1.56 -10.22
C GLN A 44 3.63 2.19 -8.85
N LYS A 45 4.13 3.41 -8.56
CA LYS A 45 3.72 4.17 -7.35
C LYS A 45 2.21 4.39 -7.30
N HIS A 46 1.59 4.73 -8.43
CA HIS A 46 0.15 4.95 -8.51
C HIS A 46 -0.64 3.66 -8.25
N VAL A 47 -0.19 2.54 -8.83
CA VAL A 47 -0.76 1.21 -8.57
C VAL A 47 -0.70 0.86 -7.08
N HIS A 48 0.47 1.04 -6.43
CA HIS A 48 0.63 0.84 -4.99
C HIS A 48 -0.34 1.69 -4.15
N LYS A 49 -0.50 2.95 -4.53
CA LYS A 49 -1.46 3.86 -3.86
C LYS A 49 -2.89 3.34 -3.99
N LEU A 50 -3.31 2.92 -5.19
CA LEU A 50 -4.64 2.37 -5.41
C LEU A 50 -4.87 1.10 -4.58
N ILE A 51 -3.94 0.15 -4.63
CA ILE A 51 -3.99 -1.08 -3.82
C ILE A 51 -4.17 -0.74 -2.34
N ARG A 52 -3.37 0.20 -1.81
CA ARG A 52 -3.47 0.63 -0.41
C ARG A 52 -4.84 1.22 -0.06
N ILE A 53 -5.41 2.06 -0.93
CA ILE A 53 -6.73 2.66 -0.73
C ILE A 53 -7.81 1.58 -0.70
N PHE A 54 -7.79 0.67 -1.68
CA PHE A 54 -8.76 -0.43 -1.76
C PHE A 54 -8.67 -1.36 -0.57
N SER A 55 -7.47 -1.79 -0.19
CA SER A 55 -7.24 -2.65 0.98
C SER A 55 -7.74 -1.98 2.27
N ARG A 56 -7.50 -0.68 2.45
CA ARG A 56 -8.03 0.07 3.61
C ARG A 56 -9.55 0.14 3.62
N ARG A 57 -10.18 0.37 2.47
CA ARG A 57 -11.65 0.38 2.35
C ARG A 57 -12.22 -0.99 2.71
N GLN A 58 -11.62 -2.07 2.23
CA GLN A 58 -12.04 -3.43 2.56
C GLN A 58 -11.90 -3.74 4.06
N GLN A 59 -10.77 -3.37 4.66
CA GLN A 59 -10.56 -3.51 6.10
C GLN A 59 -11.58 -2.72 6.92
N ARG A 60 -11.87 -1.47 6.51
CA ARG A 60 -12.90 -0.64 7.18
C ARG A 60 -14.27 -1.28 7.12
N ASN A 61 -14.67 -1.79 5.94
CA ASN A 61 -15.96 -2.48 5.79
C ASN A 61 -16.04 -3.74 6.67
N LYS A 62 -14.94 -4.50 6.79
CA LYS A 62 -14.87 -5.66 7.68
C LYS A 62 -15.01 -5.27 9.15
N LEU A 63 -14.32 -4.21 9.57
CA LEU A 63 -14.42 -3.70 10.94
C LEU A 63 -15.85 -3.20 11.25
N GLU A 64 -16.47 -2.48 10.33
CA GLU A 64 -17.85 -2.03 10.48
C GLU A 64 -18.80 -3.23 10.65
N LEU A 65 -18.66 -4.27 9.84
CA LEU A 65 -19.47 -5.48 9.98
C LEU A 65 -19.31 -6.13 11.35
N ILE A 66 -18.07 -6.28 11.83
CA ILE A 66 -17.78 -6.85 13.16
C ILE A 66 -18.40 -5.97 14.25
N TYR A 67 -18.25 -4.65 14.14
CA TYR A 67 -18.83 -3.70 15.09
C TYR A 67 -20.36 -3.82 15.15
N GLN A 68 -21.03 -3.87 13.99
CA GLN A 68 -22.49 -4.06 13.91
C GLN A 68 -22.95 -5.40 14.48
N GLN A 69 -22.14 -6.46 14.33
CA GLN A 69 -22.43 -7.77 14.95
C GLN A 69 -22.30 -7.70 16.47
N LEU A 70 -21.22 -7.11 16.98
CA LEU A 70 -20.99 -6.97 18.41
C LEU A 70 -22.04 -6.08 19.09
N LEU A 71 -22.54 -5.03 18.42
CA LEU A 71 -23.63 -4.21 18.97
C LEU A 71 -24.95 -4.97 19.15
N ARG A 72 -25.17 -6.08 18.44
CA ARG A 72 -26.35 -6.93 18.65
C ARG A 72 -26.22 -7.80 19.88
N GLU A 73 -25.00 -8.00 20.39
CA GLU A 73 -24.76 -8.71 21.64
C GLU A 73 -25.08 -7.78 22.83
N PRO A 74 -26.11 -8.09 23.64
CA PRO A 74 -26.57 -7.19 24.70
C PRO A 74 -25.49 -6.88 25.74
N SER A 75 -24.62 -7.85 26.05
CA SER A 75 -23.51 -7.69 26.99
C SER A 75 -22.48 -6.68 26.51
N PHE A 76 -22.10 -6.74 25.22
CA PHE A 76 -21.16 -5.81 24.61
C PHE A 76 -21.77 -4.41 24.48
N ALA A 77 -23.03 -4.31 24.04
CA ALA A 77 -23.73 -3.02 23.96
C ALA A 77 -23.84 -2.33 25.33
N GLN A 78 -24.12 -3.09 26.38
CA GLN A 78 -24.18 -2.56 27.74
C GLN A 78 -22.80 -2.11 28.25
N GLN A 79 -21.73 -2.86 27.95
CA GLN A 79 -20.36 -2.46 28.29
C GLN A 79 -19.96 -1.16 27.59
N LEU A 80 -20.28 -0.99 26.31
CA LEU A 80 -20.04 0.26 25.58
C LEU A 80 -20.78 1.43 26.22
N LYS A 81 -22.06 1.26 26.59
CA LYS A 81 -22.81 2.29 27.32
C LYS A 81 -22.14 2.66 28.63
N ASN A 82 -21.62 1.68 29.39
CA ASN A 82 -20.98 1.96 30.68
C ASN A 82 -19.63 2.68 30.55
N ILE A 83 -18.93 2.56 29.41
CA ILE A 83 -17.63 3.22 29.18
C ILE A 83 -17.81 4.66 28.67
N PHE A 84 -18.83 4.90 27.85
CA PHE A 84 -19.04 6.17 27.15
C PHE A 84 -20.22 7.00 27.67
N ALA A 85 -20.90 6.57 28.74
CA ALA A 85 -21.86 7.37 29.51
C ALA A 85 -21.17 8.01 30.72
#